data_AF-A0A8T7AJW6-F1
#
_entry.id   AF-A0A8T7AJW6-F1
#
_cell.length_a   1.000
_cell.length_b   1.000
_cell.length_c   1.000
_cell.angle_alpha   90.00
_cell.angle_beta   90.00
_cell.angle_gamma   90.00
#
_symmetry.space_group_name_H-M   'P 1'
#
loop_
_entity.id
_entity.type
_entity.pdbx_description
1 polymer ?
#
loop_
_entity_poly.entity_id
_entity_poly.type
_entity_poly.pdbx_seq_one_letter_code
_entity_poly.pdbx_strand_id
1 'polypeptide(L)' 'PNRNGINAAFLTMAIGAGMTSAITSPLHAEVMQAVMGADVMMGHDPDCASWIRKYREPSAEGRGRGGRKRRRRRV' A
#
# COMPACT_ATOMS: atom_id res chain seq x y z
N PRO A 1 4.87 -1.15 -26.10
CA PRO A 1 5.69 -2.16 -25.35
C PRO A 1 5.73 -1.82 -23.85
N ASN A 2 5.82 -2.80 -22.95
CA ASN A 2 5.85 -2.65 -21.48
C ASN A 2 4.95 -1.54 -20.89
N ARG A 3 3.63 -1.63 -21.15
CA ARG A 3 2.67 -0.57 -20.75
C ARG A 3 2.53 -0.44 -19.23
N ASN A 4 2.71 -1.50 -18.47
CA ASN A 4 2.54 -1.46 -17.02
C ASN A 4 3.64 -0.64 -16.35
N GLY A 5 4.89 -0.75 -16.82
CA GLY A 5 6.00 0.06 -16.31
C GLY A 5 5.80 1.56 -16.55
N ILE A 6 5.38 1.95 -17.76
CA ILE A 6 5.12 3.37 -18.06
C ILE A 6 3.87 3.90 -17.34
N ASN A 7 2.82 3.08 -17.21
CA ASN A 7 1.63 3.47 -16.45
C ASN A 7 1.95 3.69 -14.97
N ALA A 8 2.81 2.84 -14.38
CA ALA A 8 3.28 3.01 -13.01
C ALA A 8 4.01 4.35 -12.81
N ALA A 9 4.94 4.69 -13.71
CA ALA A 9 5.66 5.97 -13.67
C ALA A 9 4.75 7.18 -13.92
N PHE A 10 3.80 7.07 -14.86
CA PHE A 10 2.83 8.14 -15.13
C PHE A 10 1.95 8.42 -13.90
N LEU A 11 1.44 7.36 -13.25
CA LEU A 11 0.55 7.51 -12.10
C LEU A 11 1.24 8.16 -10.90
N THR A 12 2.47 7.77 -10.56
CA THR A 12 3.20 8.41 -9.45
C THR A 12 3.41 9.90 -9.69
N MET A 13 3.84 10.27 -10.90
CA MET A 13 4.05 11.67 -11.27
C MET A 13 2.74 12.46 -11.26
N ALA A 14 1.66 11.88 -11.79
CA ALA A 14 0.38 12.56 -11.84
C ALA A 14 -0.24 12.75 -10.45
N ILE A 15 -0.10 11.77 -9.55
CA ILE A 15 -0.50 11.90 -8.13
C ILE A 15 0.30 13.03 -7.46
N GLY A 16 1.62 13.09 -7.68
CA GLY A 16 2.46 14.19 -7.19
C GLY A 16 2.05 15.56 -7.74
N ALA A 17 1.45 15.60 -8.93
CA ALA A 17 0.89 16.81 -9.55
C ALA A 17 -0.57 17.13 -9.14
N GLY A 18 -1.17 16.36 -8.24
CA GLY A 18 -2.52 16.61 -7.71
C GLY A 18 -3.64 15.78 -8.33
N MET A 19 -3.34 14.67 -9.01
CA MET A 19 -4.37 13.70 -9.45
C MET A 19 -5.08 13.10 -8.24
N THR A 20 -6.41 13.19 -8.23
CA THR A 20 -7.26 12.70 -7.13
C THR A 20 -7.93 11.34 -7.41
N SER A 21 -8.01 10.93 -8.67
CA SER A 21 -8.58 9.65 -9.09
C SER A 21 -8.04 9.19 -10.44
N ALA A 22 -8.08 7.88 -10.70
CA ALA A 22 -7.65 7.29 -11.96
C ALA A 22 -8.50 6.06 -12.33
N ILE A 23 -8.83 5.91 -13.62
CA ILE A 23 -9.40 4.67 -14.16
C ILE A 23 -8.24 3.79 -14.60
N THR A 24 -8.02 2.69 -13.89
CA THR A 24 -6.95 1.72 -14.20
C THR A 24 -7.34 0.31 -13.73
N SER A 25 -6.58 -0.69 -14.16
CA SER A 25 -6.76 -2.07 -13.73
C SER A 25 -6.03 -2.32 -12.40
N PRO A 26 -6.74 -2.69 -11.31
CA PRO A 26 -6.12 -2.99 -10.02
C PRO A 26 -5.40 -4.36 -10.00
N LEU A 27 -5.52 -5.15 -11.07
CA LEU A 27 -4.92 -6.48 -11.19
C LEU A 27 -3.44 -6.43 -11.58
N HIS A 28 -2.93 -5.28 -12.01
CA HIS A 28 -1.52 -5.10 -12.33
C HIS A 28 -0.76 -4.67 -11.09
N ALA A 29 0.13 -5.55 -10.61
CA ALA A 29 0.87 -5.34 -9.36
C ALA A 29 1.73 -4.08 -9.42
N GLU A 30 2.33 -3.78 -10.57
CA GLU A 30 3.18 -2.60 -10.80
C GLU A 30 2.38 -1.31 -10.64
N VAL A 31 1.16 -1.28 -11.16
CA VAL A 31 0.24 -0.13 -11.03
C VAL A 31 -0.15 0.07 -9.57
N MET A 32 -0.56 -1.01 -8.88
CA MET A 32 -0.97 -0.90 -7.48
C MET A 32 0.20 -0.52 -6.57
N GLN A 33 1.40 -1.03 -6.86
CA GLN A 33 2.62 -0.65 -6.13
C GLN A 33 2.95 0.82 -6.32
N ALA A 34 2.84 1.35 -7.54
CA ALA A 34 3.00 2.77 -7.83
C ALA A 34 2.01 3.63 -7.04
N VAL A 35 0.72 3.27 -7.03
CA VAL A 35 -0.30 4.01 -6.26
C VAL A 35 0.02 4.03 -4.77
N MET A 36 0.27 2.87 -4.15
CA MET A 36 0.59 2.82 -2.72
C MET A 36 1.90 3.51 -2.38
N GLY A 37 2.90 3.43 -3.26
CA GLY A 37 4.16 4.14 -3.10
C GLY A 37 3.97 5.65 -3.16
N ALA A 38 3.13 6.12 -4.09
CA ALA A 38 2.74 7.52 -4.16
C ALA A 38 1.98 7.96 -2.90
N ASP A 39 1.05 7.15 -2.38
CA ASP A 39 0.33 7.45 -1.14
C ASP A 39 1.26 7.61 0.06
N VAL A 40 2.32 6.79 0.16
CA VAL A 40 3.36 6.97 1.18
C VAL A 40 4.06 8.32 1.00
N MET A 41 4.50 8.65 -0.22
CA MET A 41 5.24 9.89 -0.50
C MET A 41 4.39 11.16 -0.33
N MET A 42 3.09 11.07 -0.57
CA MET A 42 2.14 12.18 -0.40
C MET A 42 1.60 12.30 1.03
N GLY A 43 2.00 11.40 1.94
CA GLY A 43 1.52 11.41 3.33
C GLY A 43 0.07 10.89 3.50
N HIS A 44 -0.46 10.21 2.50
CA HIS A 44 -1.79 9.58 2.53
C HIS A 44 -1.77 8.20 3.23
N ASP A 45 -0.60 7.61 3.46
CA ASP A 45 -0.42 6.40 4.28
C ASP A 45 0.32 6.74 5.60
N PRO A 46 -0.40 7.14 6.66
CA PRO A 46 0.20 7.43 7.97
C PRO A 46 1.03 6.25 8.47
N ASP A 47 2.23 6.56 8.98
CA ASP A 47 3.21 5.58 9.48
C ASP A 47 3.61 4.49 8.45
N CYS A 48 3.37 4.73 7.16
CA CYS A 48 3.53 3.74 6.09
C CYS A 48 2.79 2.42 6.39
N ALA A 49 1.69 2.50 7.14
CA ALA A 49 1.05 1.32 7.74
C ALA A 49 0.51 0.35 6.69
N SER A 50 -0.09 0.88 5.61
CA SER A 50 -0.63 0.08 4.50
C SER A 50 0.50 -0.57 3.71
N TRP A 51 1.58 0.19 3.43
CA TRP A 51 2.77 -0.31 2.75
C TRP A 51 3.42 -1.46 3.52
N ILE A 52 3.72 -1.25 4.80
CA ILE A 52 4.34 -2.25 5.68
C ILE A 52 3.44 -3.48 5.78
N ARG A 53 2.14 -3.31 5.99
CA ARG A 53 1.21 -4.46 6.09
C ARG A 53 1.24 -5.34 4.84
N LYS A 54 1.39 -4.74 3.65
CA LYS A 54 1.35 -5.48 2.38
C LYS A 54 2.68 -6.16 2.04
N TYR A 55 3.81 -5.50 2.27
CA TYR A 55 5.12 -5.98 1.82
C TYR A 55 6.00 -6.57 2.93
N ARG A 56 5.54 -6.53 4.19
CA ARG A 56 6.24 -7.19 5.28
C ARG A 56 6.30 -8.70 5.03
N GLU A 57 7.52 -9.22 5.00
CA GLU A 57 7.75 -10.66 4.96
C GLU A 57 7.16 -11.34 6.22
N PRO A 58 6.50 -12.49 6.07
CA PRO A 58 6.13 -13.31 7.21
C PRO A 58 7.41 -13.71 7.97
N SER A 59 7.45 -13.49 9.29
CA SER A 59 8.60 -13.95 10.07
C SER A 59 8.74 -15.46 9.96
N ALA A 60 9.94 -15.94 9.67
CA ALA A 60 10.25 -17.37 9.53
C ALA A 60 9.91 -18.21 10.78
N GLU A 61 9.72 -17.57 11.93
CA GLU A 61 9.20 -18.21 13.13
C GLU A 61 7.68 -17.95 13.26
N GLY A 62 6.90 -19.02 13.13
CA GLY A 62 5.51 -19.03 13.51
C GLY A 62 5.35 -18.85 15.01
N ARG A 63 5.21 -17.59 15.49
CA ARG A 63 4.53 -17.13 16.71
C ARG A 63 5.00 -15.71 17.04
N GLY A 64 4.06 -14.80 17.33
CA GLY A 64 4.37 -13.67 18.22
C GLY A 64 4.14 -12.25 17.73
N ARG A 65 2.96 -11.91 17.21
CA ARG A 65 2.29 -10.68 17.64
C ARG A 65 0.83 -11.02 17.91
N GLY A 66 0.63 -11.59 19.10
CA GLY A 66 -0.69 -11.84 19.66
C GLY A 66 -1.53 -10.57 19.49
N GLY A 67 -2.63 -10.71 18.75
CA GLY A 67 -3.64 -9.69 18.66
C GLY A 67 -4.00 -9.26 20.08
N ARG A 68 -3.62 -8.03 20.43
CA ARG A 68 -4.05 -7.34 21.64
C ARG A 68 -5.53 -6.99 21.49
N LYS A 69 -6.37 -8.00 21.20
CA LYS A 69 -7.82 -7.88 21.25
C LYS A 69 -8.17 -7.89 22.73
N ARG A 70 -8.13 -6.69 23.31
CA ARG A 70 -8.66 -6.35 24.63
C ARG A 70 -9.96 -7.12 24.85
N ARG A 71 -9.86 -8.20 25.61
CA ARG A 71 -10.97 -8.88 26.28
C ARG A 71 -11.48 -7.88 27.33
N ARG A 72 -12.26 -6.88 26.89
CA ARG A 72 -13.01 -6.02 27.80
C ARG A 72 -13.96 -6.95 28.55
N ARG A 73 -13.70 -7.03 29.86
CA ARG A 73 -14.35 -7.84 30.89
C ARG A 73 -15.86 -8.02 30.64
N ARG A 74 -16.27 -9.29 30.67
CA ARG A 74 -17.55 -9.71 31.25
C ARG A 74 -17.46 -9.39 32.75
N VAL A 75 -18.20 -8.38 33.21
CA VAL A 75 -19.01 -8.35 34.44
C VAL A 75 -20.13 -7.36 34.15
#